data_AF-A0AAD6N4W4-F1
#
_entry.id   AF-A0AAD6N4W4-F1
#
_cell.length_a   1.000
_cell.length_b   1.000
_cell.length_c   1.000
_cell.angle_alpha   90.00
_cell.angle_beta   90.00
_cell.angle_gamma   90.00
#
_symmetry.space_group_name_H-M   'P 1'
#
loop_
_entity.id
_entity.type
_entity.pdbx_description
1 polymer ?
#
loop_
_entity_poly.entity_id
_entity_poly.type
_entity_poly.pdbx_seq_one_letter_code
_entity_poly.pdbx_strand_id
1 'polypeptide(L)'
;MSEPEVQTSRTSVDYQEHERSESSERPLIPRASKEVQNLLLQHENYLRETTLLARTERTREGDQGQLDIDYHVEIYFAHFHSQWPIIHKPSFHLSKDSQPHVLILSFAMIGLWVTGGRAARTRAKNMHEKLVTLLESRMGDWKSQKDFKDTSWPMSTFQAVLLNVIFAPIREAPPDLQNRCSSMVRALTTTCIAGGLFCYGRIRAQLTPNESLLFSWTWVEETKRLALALFKANLLYNTGMLIISDLGIPLPDGGYLWDAPGSREFYRRYHAQVESGTYETPLICNIFRDVQRGGQGLGLLLQTDSWLGFLASEQERSGGG
;
A
#
# COMPACT_ATOMS: atom_id res chain seq x y z
N MET A 1 34.44 -45.91 -62.23
CA MET A 1 33.92 -45.47 -63.54
C MET A 1 32.44 -45.83 -63.55
N SER A 2 31.47 -44.92 -63.53
CA SER A 2 31.50 -43.47 -63.81
C SER A 2 30.23 -42.84 -63.23
N GLU A 3 30.30 -41.56 -62.88
CA GLU A 3 29.13 -40.65 -62.91
C GLU A 3 28.59 -40.54 -64.35
N PRO A 4 27.38 -39.98 -64.55
CA PRO A 4 27.35 -38.53 -64.83
C PRO A 4 26.16 -37.74 -64.25
N GLU A 5 26.49 -36.50 -63.88
CA GLU A 5 25.85 -35.18 -64.09
C GLU A 5 24.39 -35.07 -64.60
N VAL A 6 23.49 -34.38 -63.87
CA VAL A 6 23.06 -32.93 -63.97
C VAL A 6 21.85 -32.71 -64.91
N GLN A 7 20.71 -32.19 -64.40
CA GLN A 7 20.23 -30.79 -64.56
C GLN A 7 18.72 -30.61 -64.22
N THR A 8 18.48 -29.77 -63.20
CA THR A 8 17.39 -28.78 -63.00
C THR A 8 15.98 -28.96 -63.60
N SER A 9 14.95 -28.77 -62.76
CA SER A 9 13.89 -27.78 -63.02
C SER A 9 13.19 -27.33 -61.73
N ARG A 10 13.00 -26.01 -61.67
CA ARG A 10 12.43 -25.17 -60.60
C ARG A 10 10.92 -25.38 -60.41
N THR A 11 10.46 -25.30 -59.18
CA THR A 11 9.18 -24.63 -58.84
C THR A 11 9.34 -23.87 -57.52
N SER A 12 9.29 -22.54 -57.65
CA SER A 12 9.30 -21.55 -56.58
C SER A 12 7.94 -21.55 -55.89
N VAL A 13 7.89 -21.54 -54.56
CA VAL A 13 6.69 -21.22 -53.79
C VAL A 13 6.99 -19.94 -53.03
N ASP A 14 6.49 -18.83 -53.58
CA ASP A 14 6.45 -17.51 -52.94
C ASP A 14 5.52 -17.58 -51.72
N TYR A 15 6.06 -17.27 -50.54
CA TYR A 15 5.26 -16.83 -49.41
C TYR A 15 5.22 -15.30 -49.44
N GLN A 16 4.11 -14.75 -49.93
CA GLN A 16 3.79 -13.33 -49.78
C GLN A 16 3.44 -13.05 -48.30
N GLU A 17 4.30 -12.29 -47.62
CA GLU A 17 3.95 -11.60 -46.38
C GLU A 17 2.94 -10.50 -46.70
N HIS A 18 1.70 -10.69 -46.25
CA HIS A 18 0.70 -9.62 -46.23
C HIS A 18 0.98 -8.72 -45.03
N GLU A 19 1.59 -7.55 -45.29
CA GLU A 19 1.54 -6.40 -44.41
C GLU A 19 0.07 -6.01 -44.17
N ARG A 20 -0.38 -6.12 -42.92
CA ARG A 20 -1.60 -5.45 -42.44
C ARG A 20 -1.23 -4.63 -41.22
N SER A 21 -0.83 -3.40 -41.47
CA SER A 21 -0.83 -2.32 -40.49
C SER A 21 -2.28 -1.89 -40.26
N GLU A 22 -2.79 -2.02 -39.03
CA GLU A 22 -3.53 -0.93 -38.35
C GLU A 22 -3.97 -1.32 -36.92
N SER A 23 -3.61 -0.42 -35.99
CA SER A 23 -4.16 -0.19 -34.65
C SER A 23 -4.25 -1.36 -33.66
N SER A 24 -3.12 -1.69 -33.03
CA SER A 24 -3.13 -2.26 -31.67
C SER A 24 -3.09 -1.09 -30.67
N GLU A 25 -4.26 -0.63 -30.24
CA GLU A 25 -4.39 0.17 -29.02
C GLU A 25 -3.88 -0.67 -27.85
N ARG A 26 -2.63 -0.45 -27.47
CA ARG A 26 -2.12 -0.92 -26.18
C ARG A 26 -2.94 -0.23 -25.08
N PRO A 27 -3.47 -0.96 -24.08
CA PRO A 27 -4.05 -0.30 -22.93
C PRO A 27 -2.94 0.50 -22.25
N LEU A 28 -3.07 1.83 -22.28
CA LEU A 28 -2.26 2.73 -21.48
C LEU A 28 -2.47 2.32 -20.02
N ILE A 29 -1.49 1.62 -19.44
CA ILE A 29 -1.39 1.40 -18.00
C ILE A 29 -1.58 2.78 -17.34
N PRO A 30 -2.61 3.00 -16.51
CA PRO A 30 -2.75 4.25 -15.80
C PRO A 30 -1.48 4.44 -14.98
N ARG A 31 -0.67 5.44 -15.35
CA ARG A 31 0.46 5.89 -14.53
C ARG A 31 -0.10 6.09 -13.12
N ALA A 32 0.62 5.62 -12.10
CA ALA A 32 0.33 5.95 -10.70
C ALA A 32 -0.16 7.41 -10.63
N SER A 33 -1.33 7.63 -10.02
CA SER A 33 -2.05 8.91 -10.12
C SER A 33 -1.07 10.06 -9.92
N LYS A 34 -1.06 11.03 -10.85
CA LYS A 34 -0.10 12.15 -10.88
C LYS A 34 -0.03 12.85 -9.51
N GLU A 35 -1.13 12.82 -8.78
CA GLU A 35 -1.29 13.34 -7.43
C GLU A 35 -0.35 12.64 -6.43
N VAL A 36 -0.25 11.31 -6.46
CA VAL A 36 0.67 10.56 -5.58
C VAL A 36 2.12 10.85 -5.94
N GLN A 37 2.45 10.91 -7.23
CA GLN A 37 3.80 11.25 -7.69
C GLN A 37 4.19 12.68 -7.31
N ASN A 38 3.26 13.64 -7.47
CA ASN A 38 3.48 15.05 -7.12
C ASN A 38 3.60 15.24 -5.61
N LEU A 39 2.79 14.58 -4.79
CA LEU A 39 2.90 14.65 -3.32
C LEU A 39 4.23 14.09 -2.82
N LEU A 40 4.70 12.99 -3.42
CA LEU A 40 6.01 12.42 -3.09
C LEU A 40 7.16 13.32 -3.56
N LEU A 41 7.05 13.94 -4.73
CA LEU A 41 8.06 14.85 -5.27
C LEU A 41 8.13 16.16 -4.48
N GLN A 42 6.97 16.73 -4.11
CA GLN A 42 6.88 17.91 -3.24
C GLN A 42 7.48 17.62 -1.87
N HIS A 43 7.20 16.45 -1.31
CA HIS A 43 7.78 16.00 -0.06
C HIS A 43 9.30 15.79 -0.19
N GLU A 44 9.78 15.14 -1.25
CA GLU A 44 11.23 14.97 -1.51
C GLU A 44 11.96 16.32 -1.56
N ASN A 45 11.39 17.32 -2.24
CA ASN A 45 11.98 18.66 -2.33
C ASN A 45 12.00 19.37 -0.97
N TYR A 46 10.92 19.28 -0.20
CA TYR A 46 10.86 19.80 1.17
C TYR A 46 11.92 19.18 2.10
N LEU A 47 12.21 17.88 1.94
CA LEU A 47 13.26 17.20 2.72
C LEU A 47 14.68 17.61 2.34
N ARG A 48 14.91 17.96 1.07
CA ARG A 48 16.19 18.55 0.61
C ARG A 48 16.40 19.93 1.20
N GLU A 49 15.35 20.73 1.30
CA GLU A 49 15.40 22.11 1.82
C GLU A 49 15.56 22.18 3.35
N THR A 50 14.95 21.25 4.09
CA THR A 50 14.98 21.24 5.58
C THR A 50 16.28 20.75 6.22
N THR A 51 17.36 20.55 5.45
CA THR A 51 18.73 20.21 5.93
C THR A 51 18.84 18.88 6.73
N LEU A 52 17.76 18.10 6.84
CA LEU A 52 17.80 16.75 7.42
C LEU A 52 18.58 15.76 6.55
N LEU A 53 18.61 15.99 5.23
CA LEU A 53 19.45 15.24 4.28
C LEU A 53 20.93 15.67 4.28
N ALA A 54 21.22 16.92 4.62
CA ALA A 54 22.59 17.47 4.62
C ALA A 54 23.36 17.17 5.92
N ARG A 55 22.67 16.85 7.02
CA ARG A 55 23.31 16.54 8.32
C ARG A 55 24.15 15.25 8.28
N THR A 56 23.98 14.41 7.26
CA THR A 56 24.61 13.09 7.16
C THR A 56 25.93 13.09 6.38
N GLU A 57 26.28 14.16 5.64
CA GLU A 57 27.58 14.21 4.95
C GLU A 57 28.76 14.46 5.90
N ARG A 58 28.51 14.95 7.13
CA ARG A 58 29.58 15.25 8.10
C ARG A 58 29.89 14.12 9.09
N THR A 59 29.25 12.97 8.98
CA THR A 59 29.55 11.83 9.85
C THR A 59 29.77 10.56 9.04
N ARG A 60 31.06 10.22 8.86
CA ARG A 60 31.62 8.92 8.44
C ARG A 60 31.85 8.69 6.93
N GLU A 61 32.80 9.43 6.38
CA GLU A 61 33.78 8.80 5.47
C GLU A 61 34.58 7.77 6.29
N GLY A 62 34.08 6.55 6.41
CA GLY A 62 34.78 5.48 7.14
C GLY A 62 33.99 4.23 7.53
N ASP A 63 32.65 4.19 7.36
CA ASP A 63 31.84 3.05 7.83
C ASP A 63 30.93 2.51 6.71
N GLN A 64 31.55 1.92 5.68
CA GLN A 64 30.84 1.02 4.78
C GLN A 64 30.56 -0.29 5.53
N GLY A 65 29.39 -0.43 6.17
CA GLY A 65 29.03 -1.72 6.78
C GLY A 65 27.59 -1.87 7.22
N GLN A 66 27.16 -1.14 8.24
CA GLN A 66 25.96 -1.52 8.98
C GLN A 66 24.76 -0.62 8.66
N LEU A 67 23.63 -1.24 8.34
CA LEU A 67 22.36 -0.52 8.18
C LEU A 67 21.85 -0.14 9.57
N ASP A 68 21.77 1.15 9.86
CA ASP A 68 21.12 1.66 11.07
C ASP A 68 19.59 1.54 10.93
N ILE A 69 19.03 0.41 11.34
CA ILE A 69 17.60 0.11 11.14
C ILE A 69 16.73 1.14 11.85
N ASP A 70 17.08 1.49 13.08
CA ASP A 70 16.29 2.37 13.95
C ASP A 70 16.19 3.77 13.33
N TYR A 71 17.31 4.33 12.88
CA TYR A 71 17.33 5.60 12.17
C TYR A 71 16.42 5.60 10.94
N HIS A 72 16.50 4.56 10.10
CA HIS A 72 15.69 4.51 8.88
C HIS A 72 14.20 4.29 9.16
N VAL A 73 13.86 3.57 10.23
CA VAL A 73 12.47 3.43 10.66
C VAL A 73 11.89 4.76 11.12
N GLU A 74 12.66 5.57 11.86
CA GLU A 74 12.22 6.92 12.24
C GLU A 74 11.99 7.81 11.02
N ILE A 75 12.89 7.76 10.03
CA ILE A 75 12.73 8.47 8.75
C ILE A 75 11.46 8.00 8.02
N TYR A 76 11.14 6.70 8.03
CA TYR A 76 9.89 6.18 7.49
C TYR A 76 8.66 6.82 8.17
N PHE A 77 8.63 6.84 9.51
CA PHE A 77 7.50 7.41 10.25
C PHE A 77 7.39 8.93 10.10
N ALA A 78 8.50 9.63 9.91
CA ALA A 78 8.50 11.08 9.74
C ALA A 78 8.00 11.53 8.36
N HIS A 79 8.19 10.71 7.33
CA HIS A 79 8.11 11.20 5.94
C HIS A 79 7.20 10.38 5.02
N PHE A 80 7.03 9.08 5.29
CA PHE A 80 6.21 8.22 4.46
C PHE A 80 4.87 7.89 5.11
N HIS A 81 4.87 7.71 6.44
CA HIS A 81 3.74 7.20 7.20
C HIS A 81 2.45 8.03 7.03
N SER A 82 2.56 9.36 6.95
CA SER A 82 1.38 10.23 6.78
C SER A 82 0.62 10.00 5.46
N GLN A 83 1.30 9.55 4.40
CA GLN A 83 0.67 9.26 3.10
C GLN A 83 0.07 7.85 3.05
N TRP A 84 0.55 6.96 3.92
CA TRP A 84 0.18 5.55 4.01
C TRP A 84 0.16 5.10 5.48
N PRO A 85 -0.83 5.53 6.28
CA PRO A 85 -0.90 5.29 7.72
C PRO A 85 -1.34 3.85 8.04
N ILE A 86 -0.64 2.85 7.51
CA ILE A 86 -1.03 1.44 7.55
C ILE A 86 -0.74 0.80 8.93
N ILE A 87 0.08 1.45 9.76
CA ILE A 87 0.54 0.97 11.07
C ILE A 87 0.36 2.07 12.11
N HIS A 88 -0.14 1.74 13.29
CA HIS A 88 -0.28 2.73 14.36
C HIS A 88 1.07 3.01 15.03
N LYS A 89 1.64 4.19 14.75
CA LYS A 89 2.98 4.59 15.27
C LYS A 89 3.08 4.47 16.80
N PRO A 90 2.12 4.94 17.62
CA PRO A 90 2.22 4.85 19.07
C PRO A 90 2.24 3.42 19.64
N SER A 91 1.67 2.44 18.94
CA SER A 91 1.74 1.02 19.35
C SER A 91 2.83 0.24 18.65
N PHE A 92 3.57 0.85 17.72
CA PHE A 92 4.67 0.20 17.03
C PHE A 92 5.91 0.16 17.93
N HIS A 93 6.33 -1.05 18.30
CA HIS A 93 7.53 -1.28 19.09
C HIS A 93 8.58 -1.94 18.22
N LEU A 94 9.79 -1.36 18.18
CA LEU A 94 10.91 -1.86 17.38
C LEU A 94 11.70 -2.99 18.07
N SER A 95 11.10 -3.70 19.04
CA SER A 95 11.82 -4.81 19.68
C SER A 95 11.89 -6.01 18.73
N LYS A 96 13.06 -6.64 18.64
CA LYS A 96 13.34 -7.77 17.72
C LYS A 96 12.35 -8.94 17.85
N ASP A 97 11.71 -9.07 19.01
CA ASP A 97 10.77 -10.15 19.32
C ASP A 97 9.30 -9.77 19.11
N SER A 98 8.99 -8.50 18.83
CA SER A 98 7.60 -8.02 18.74
C SER A 98 7.04 -7.94 17.33
N GLN A 99 7.88 -7.82 16.30
CA GLN A 99 7.44 -7.62 14.91
C GLN A 99 8.17 -8.54 13.94
N PRO A 100 7.50 -9.07 12.90
CA PRO A 100 8.18 -9.85 11.88
C PRO A 100 9.30 -9.05 11.21
N HIS A 101 10.50 -9.63 11.13
CA HIS A 101 11.66 -8.99 10.53
C HIS A 101 11.40 -8.39 9.13
N VAL A 102 10.54 -9.02 8.33
CA VAL A 102 10.18 -8.55 6.99
C VAL A 102 9.49 -7.17 7.01
N LEU A 103 8.67 -6.90 8.03
CA LEU A 103 7.97 -5.63 8.19
C LEU A 103 8.97 -4.53 8.59
N ILE A 104 9.82 -4.81 9.58
CA ILE A 104 10.89 -3.89 10.01
C ILE A 104 11.82 -3.55 8.84
N LEU A 105 12.24 -4.55 8.06
CA LEU A 105 13.10 -4.34 6.89
C LEU A 105 12.42 -3.52 5.80
N SER A 106 11.08 -3.62 5.67
CA SER A 106 10.31 -2.81 4.73
C SER A 106 10.31 -1.33 5.14
N PHE A 107 10.18 -1.03 6.44
CA PHE A 107 10.34 0.34 6.94
C PHE A 107 11.74 0.88 6.69
N ALA A 108 12.76 0.11 7.09
CA ALA A 108 14.15 0.52 6.91
C ALA A 108 14.49 0.74 5.41
N MET A 109 13.98 -0.10 4.52
CA MET A 109 14.13 0.07 3.07
C MET A 109 13.52 1.38 2.57
N ILE A 110 12.28 1.70 2.97
CA ILE A 110 11.60 2.92 2.54
C ILE A 110 12.29 4.15 3.15
N GLY A 111 12.63 4.10 4.44
CA GLY A 111 13.40 5.17 5.09
C GLY A 111 14.73 5.43 4.39
N LEU A 112 15.47 4.36 4.06
CA LEU A 112 16.71 4.44 3.30
C LEU A 112 16.52 5.07 1.92
N TRP A 113 15.42 4.78 1.23
CA TRP A 113 15.09 5.46 -0.04
C TRP A 113 14.86 6.97 0.15
N VAL A 114 14.11 7.34 1.19
CA VAL A 114 13.77 8.73 1.52
C VAL A 114 15.01 9.56 1.86
N THR A 115 16.07 8.96 2.43
CA THR A 115 17.35 9.67 2.66
C THR A 115 18.04 10.17 1.38
N GLY A 116 17.59 9.78 0.19
CA GLY A 116 17.94 10.46 -1.07
C GLY A 116 19.35 10.23 -1.63
N GLY A 117 20.31 9.75 -0.83
CA GLY A 117 21.68 9.48 -1.26
C GLY A 117 21.75 8.39 -2.34
N ARG A 118 22.64 8.55 -3.33
CA ARG A 118 22.73 7.60 -4.46
C ARG A 118 23.03 6.16 -3.99
N ALA A 119 23.98 6.01 -3.06
CA ALA A 119 24.31 4.72 -2.45
C ALA A 119 23.15 4.15 -1.62
N ALA A 120 22.47 4.99 -0.83
CA ALA A 120 21.31 4.62 -0.03
C ALA A 120 20.15 4.12 -0.92
N ARG A 121 19.82 4.87 -1.98
CA ARG A 121 18.80 4.47 -2.97
C ARG A 121 19.17 3.17 -3.66
N THR A 122 20.43 2.97 -4.08
CA THR A 122 20.87 1.68 -4.66
C THR A 122 20.69 0.53 -3.67
N ARG A 123 21.06 0.72 -2.40
CA ARG A 123 20.85 -0.30 -1.36
C ARG A 123 19.37 -0.57 -1.10
N ALA A 124 18.52 0.45 -1.08
CA ALA A 124 17.07 0.30 -0.96
C ALA A 124 16.46 -0.47 -2.15
N LYS A 125 16.92 -0.22 -3.38
CA LYS A 125 16.50 -0.99 -4.58
C LYS A 125 16.85 -2.48 -4.43
N ASN A 126 18.08 -2.79 -4.03
CA ASN A 126 18.54 -4.17 -3.80
C ASN A 126 17.77 -4.86 -2.67
N MET A 127 17.46 -4.13 -1.58
CA MET A 127 16.61 -4.64 -0.49
C MET A 127 15.20 -4.93 -0.98
N HIS A 128 14.62 -4.04 -1.78
CA HIS A 128 13.27 -4.20 -2.31
C HIS A 128 13.10 -5.45 -3.16
N GLU A 129 14.03 -5.70 -4.10
CA GLU A 129 13.97 -6.89 -4.96
C GLU A 129 14.05 -8.19 -4.14
N LYS A 130 14.88 -8.20 -3.08
CA LYS A 130 14.98 -9.34 -2.16
C LYS A 130 13.72 -9.50 -1.31
N LEU A 131 13.15 -8.41 -0.80
CA LEU A 131 11.92 -8.44 0.01
C LEU A 131 10.71 -8.89 -0.82
N VAL A 132 10.55 -8.40 -2.06
CA VAL A 132 9.49 -8.88 -2.97
C VAL A 132 9.66 -10.37 -3.23
N THR A 133 10.87 -10.83 -3.55
CA THR A 133 11.15 -12.26 -3.76
C THR A 133 10.81 -13.12 -2.53
N LEU A 134 11.14 -12.63 -1.33
CA LEU A 134 10.81 -13.31 -0.06
C LEU A 134 9.30 -13.34 0.20
N LEU A 135 8.59 -12.24 -0.06
CA LEU A 135 7.15 -12.14 0.16
C LEU A 135 6.37 -12.99 -0.85
N GLU A 136 6.85 -13.06 -2.10
CA GLU A 136 6.29 -13.91 -3.14
C GLU A 136 6.43 -15.40 -2.83
N SER A 137 7.60 -15.84 -2.36
CA SER A 137 7.80 -17.24 -2.01
C SER A 137 6.90 -17.70 -0.84
N ARG A 138 6.50 -16.76 0.01
CA ARG A 138 5.55 -16.98 1.12
C ARG A 138 4.08 -16.76 0.75
N MET A 139 3.76 -16.47 -0.51
CA MET A 139 2.38 -16.25 -0.96
C MET A 139 1.46 -17.45 -0.70
N GLY A 140 2.00 -18.67 -0.78
CA GLY A 140 1.25 -19.89 -0.50
C GLY A 140 0.70 -19.93 0.93
N ASP A 141 1.47 -19.43 1.91
CA ASP A 141 1.16 -19.53 3.33
C ASP A 141 -0.09 -18.72 3.70
N TRP A 142 -0.20 -17.50 3.17
CA TRP A 142 -1.32 -16.61 3.46
C TRP A 142 -2.48 -16.72 2.45
N LYS A 143 -2.29 -17.35 1.28
CA LYS A 143 -3.39 -17.73 0.37
C LYS A 143 -4.15 -18.96 0.85
N SER A 144 -3.48 -19.88 1.53
CA SER A 144 -4.04 -21.17 1.92
C SER A 144 -4.96 -21.10 3.14
N GLN A 145 -5.01 -19.95 3.80
CA GLN A 145 -5.97 -19.64 4.88
C GLN A 145 -7.36 -19.40 4.27
N LYS A 146 -7.96 -20.49 3.76
CA LYS A 146 -9.22 -20.48 3.02
C LYS A 146 -10.44 -20.02 3.84
N ASP A 147 -10.29 -19.96 5.15
CA ASP A 147 -11.28 -19.45 6.08
C ASP A 147 -10.53 -18.90 7.30
N PHE A 148 -10.42 -17.57 7.44
CA PHE A 148 -9.98 -16.92 8.69
C PHE A 148 -11.01 -17.06 9.82
N LYS A 149 -11.75 -18.17 9.84
CA LYS A 149 -12.79 -18.46 10.83
C LYS A 149 -12.18 -18.76 12.20
N ASP A 150 -10.98 -19.37 12.23
CA ASP A 150 -10.33 -19.82 13.45
C ASP A 150 -8.92 -19.23 13.67
N THR A 151 -8.39 -18.45 12.72
CA THR A 151 -7.07 -17.79 12.85
C THR A 151 -7.18 -16.30 12.57
N SER A 152 -6.55 -15.49 13.44
CA SER A 152 -6.48 -14.04 13.27
C SER A 152 -5.76 -13.69 11.97
N TRP A 153 -6.19 -12.60 11.34
CA TRP A 153 -5.54 -12.10 10.13
C TRP A 153 -4.06 -11.82 10.39
N PRO A 154 -3.13 -12.26 9.51
CA PRO A 154 -1.70 -12.00 9.64
C PRO A 154 -1.39 -10.55 9.25
N MET A 155 -1.85 -9.61 10.08
CA MET A 155 -1.81 -8.17 9.83
C MET A 155 -0.41 -7.70 9.43
N SER A 156 0.62 -8.04 10.19
CA SER A 156 2.00 -7.66 9.88
C SER A 156 2.48 -8.12 8.50
N THR A 157 2.04 -9.30 8.04
CA THR A 157 2.35 -9.81 6.70
C THR A 157 1.64 -8.99 5.64
N PHE A 158 0.35 -8.68 5.84
CA PHE A 158 -0.42 -7.85 4.91
C PHE A 158 0.16 -6.44 4.82
N GLN A 159 0.53 -5.85 5.96
CA GLN A 159 1.20 -4.55 6.03
C GLN A 159 2.53 -4.58 5.27
N ALA A 160 3.37 -5.61 5.49
CA ALA A 160 4.66 -5.74 4.78
C ALA A 160 4.47 -5.89 3.26
N VAL A 161 3.51 -6.70 2.81
CA VAL A 161 3.16 -6.81 1.39
C VAL A 161 2.75 -5.46 0.83
N LEU A 162 1.81 -4.77 1.48
CA LEU A 162 1.32 -3.47 1.03
C LEU A 162 2.44 -2.44 0.91
N LEU A 163 3.34 -2.35 1.89
CA LEU A 163 4.46 -1.41 1.84
C LEU A 163 5.36 -1.64 0.62
N ASN A 164 5.67 -2.90 0.30
CA ASN A 164 6.53 -3.22 -0.84
C ASN A 164 5.82 -2.94 -2.17
N VAL A 165 4.55 -3.33 -2.32
CA VAL A 165 3.80 -3.06 -3.57
C VAL A 165 3.52 -1.56 -3.75
N ILE A 166 3.31 -0.79 -2.68
CA ILE A 166 3.19 0.68 -2.75
C ILE A 166 4.55 1.30 -3.11
N PHE A 167 5.64 0.77 -2.58
CA PHE A 167 6.97 1.30 -2.84
C PHE A 167 7.40 1.14 -4.31
N ALA A 168 7.00 0.07 -4.99
CA ALA A 168 7.37 -0.19 -6.38
C ALA A 168 7.10 0.96 -7.38
N PRO A 169 5.88 1.52 -7.49
CA PRO A 169 5.63 2.68 -8.34
C PRO A 169 6.37 3.94 -7.87
N ILE A 170 6.56 4.13 -6.56
CA ILE A 170 7.23 5.30 -5.98
C ILE A 170 8.70 5.36 -6.39
N ARG A 171 9.39 4.22 -6.40
CA ARG A 171 10.79 4.12 -6.83
C ARG A 171 10.97 3.97 -8.34
N GLU A 172 9.88 4.04 -9.12
CA GLU A 172 9.84 3.75 -10.55
C GLU A 172 10.50 2.39 -10.88
N ALA A 173 10.00 1.33 -10.23
CA ALA A 173 10.51 -0.01 -10.42
C ALA A 173 10.41 -0.48 -11.88
N PRO A 174 11.32 -1.38 -12.34
CA PRO A 174 11.24 -1.93 -13.69
C PRO A 174 9.93 -2.71 -13.89
N PRO A 175 9.44 -2.85 -15.15
CA PRO A 175 8.14 -3.46 -15.44
C PRO A 175 7.97 -4.88 -14.87
N ASP A 176 9.03 -5.69 -14.87
CA ASP A 176 9.01 -7.03 -14.27
C ASP A 176 8.63 -7.00 -12.78
N LEU A 177 9.29 -6.13 -12.00
CA LEU A 177 9.00 -5.99 -10.57
C LEU A 177 7.61 -5.39 -10.32
N GLN A 178 7.13 -4.51 -11.21
CA GLN A 178 5.75 -4.00 -11.13
C GLN A 178 4.72 -5.10 -11.39
N ASN A 179 4.94 -5.98 -12.36
CA ASN A 179 4.04 -7.10 -12.67
C ASN A 179 3.96 -8.10 -11.50
N ARG A 180 5.11 -8.36 -10.88
CA ARG A 180 5.24 -9.13 -9.64
C ARG A 180 4.43 -8.51 -8.49
N CYS A 181 4.61 -7.22 -8.24
CA CYS A 181 3.83 -6.49 -7.23
C CYS A 181 2.33 -6.46 -7.55
N SER A 182 1.94 -6.31 -8.81
CA SER A 182 0.54 -6.38 -9.25
C SER A 182 -0.07 -7.75 -8.92
N SER A 183 0.67 -8.83 -9.18
CA SER A 183 0.25 -10.19 -8.84
C SER A 183 0.08 -10.38 -7.32
N MET A 184 0.96 -9.77 -6.52
CA MET A 184 0.84 -9.76 -5.05
C MET A 184 -0.37 -8.96 -4.57
N VAL A 185 -0.65 -7.78 -5.13
CA VAL A 185 -1.86 -6.99 -4.80
C VAL A 185 -3.12 -7.79 -5.10
N ARG A 186 -3.19 -8.43 -6.27
CA ARG A 186 -4.35 -9.26 -6.65
C ARG A 186 -4.54 -10.41 -5.67
N ALA A 187 -3.46 -11.11 -5.36
CA ALA A 187 -3.48 -12.21 -4.40
C ALA A 187 -3.93 -11.75 -3.01
N LEU A 188 -3.35 -10.66 -2.50
CA LEU A 188 -3.70 -10.12 -1.18
C LEU A 188 -5.17 -9.69 -1.16
N THR A 189 -5.64 -9.06 -2.23
CA THR A 189 -7.04 -8.67 -2.40
C THR A 189 -7.98 -9.87 -2.34
N THR A 190 -7.69 -10.94 -3.08
CA THR A 190 -8.48 -12.18 -3.01
C THR A 190 -8.53 -12.74 -1.60
N THR A 191 -7.39 -12.79 -0.90
CA THR A 191 -7.31 -13.26 0.49
C THR A 191 -8.13 -12.39 1.44
N CYS A 192 -8.03 -11.05 1.33
CA CYS A 192 -8.77 -10.11 2.17
C CYS A 192 -10.28 -10.14 1.91
N ILE A 193 -10.70 -10.32 0.65
CA ILE A 193 -12.12 -10.51 0.30
C ILE A 193 -12.64 -11.80 0.93
N ALA A 194 -11.96 -12.93 0.72
CA ALA A 194 -12.35 -14.21 1.30
C ALA A 194 -12.38 -14.18 2.84
N GLY A 195 -11.43 -13.47 3.45
CA GLY A 195 -11.37 -13.27 4.89
C GLY A 195 -12.40 -12.30 5.45
N GLY A 196 -13.14 -11.56 4.61
CA GLY A 196 -14.14 -10.60 5.06
C GLY A 196 -13.56 -9.31 5.65
N LEU A 197 -12.33 -8.95 5.28
CA LEU A 197 -11.61 -7.78 5.81
C LEU A 197 -12.32 -6.45 5.49
N PHE A 198 -13.13 -6.41 4.44
CA PHE A 198 -13.91 -5.24 4.04
C PHE A 198 -15.31 -5.16 4.69
N CYS A 199 -15.63 -6.07 5.62
CA CYS A 199 -16.90 -6.08 6.34
C CYS A 199 -16.70 -5.74 7.81
N TYR A 200 -17.25 -4.60 8.27
CA TYR A 200 -17.06 -4.15 9.66
C TYR A 200 -17.55 -5.16 10.70
N GLY A 201 -18.64 -5.88 10.43
CA GLY A 201 -19.13 -6.95 11.31
C GLY A 201 -18.12 -8.09 11.46
N ARG A 202 -17.42 -8.45 10.39
CA ARG A 202 -16.36 -9.48 10.41
C ARG A 202 -15.12 -8.99 11.16
N ILE A 203 -14.73 -7.73 10.97
CA ILE A 203 -13.63 -7.12 11.74
C ILE A 203 -13.96 -7.21 13.24
N ARG A 204 -15.15 -6.76 13.66
CA ARG A 204 -15.54 -6.78 15.08
C ARG A 204 -15.64 -8.19 15.66
N ALA A 205 -16.02 -9.18 14.85
CA ALA A 205 -16.12 -10.57 15.29
C ALA A 205 -14.76 -11.22 15.63
N GLN A 206 -13.64 -10.62 15.21
CA GLN A 206 -12.29 -11.09 15.54
C GLN A 206 -11.84 -10.66 16.94
N LEU A 207 -12.49 -9.66 17.54
CA LEU A 207 -12.14 -9.16 18.87
C LEU A 207 -12.75 -10.03 19.96
N THR A 208 -11.96 -10.33 20.99
CA THR A 208 -12.45 -11.05 22.17
C THR A 208 -12.87 -10.08 23.29
N PRO A 209 -13.89 -10.42 24.11
CA PRO A 209 -14.35 -9.54 25.19
C PRO A 209 -13.31 -9.20 26.27
N ASN A 210 -12.22 -9.98 26.37
CA ASN A 210 -11.20 -9.83 27.40
C ASN A 210 -10.07 -8.88 26.99
N GLU A 211 -10.06 -8.39 25.76
CA GLU A 211 -9.04 -7.47 25.27
C GLU A 211 -9.21 -6.06 25.85
N SER A 212 -8.09 -5.36 26.04
CA SER A 212 -8.15 -3.97 26.48
C SER A 212 -8.78 -3.07 25.40
N LEU A 213 -9.53 -2.06 25.82
CA LEU A 213 -10.14 -1.08 24.92
C LEU A 213 -9.12 -0.48 23.92
N LEU A 214 -7.94 -0.09 24.40
CA LEU A 214 -6.89 0.48 23.56
C LEU A 214 -6.42 -0.51 22.48
N PHE A 215 -6.20 -1.78 22.86
CA PHE A 215 -5.81 -2.82 21.91
C PHE A 215 -6.90 -3.05 20.86
N SER A 216 -8.13 -3.31 21.28
CA SER A 216 -9.23 -3.61 20.35
C SER A 216 -9.52 -2.43 19.43
N TRP A 217 -9.47 -1.21 19.94
CA TRP A 217 -9.62 0.00 19.13
C TRP A 217 -8.48 0.14 18.10
N THR A 218 -7.22 0.02 18.56
CA THR A 218 -6.04 0.15 17.68
C THR A 218 -6.07 -0.88 16.56
N TRP A 219 -6.38 -2.14 16.89
CA TRP A 219 -6.44 -3.22 15.92
C TRP A 219 -7.55 -3.02 14.88
N VAL A 220 -8.73 -2.54 15.30
CA VAL A 220 -9.83 -2.19 14.39
C VAL A 220 -9.40 -1.06 13.45
N GLU A 221 -8.78 -0.03 13.99
CA GLU A 221 -8.33 1.13 13.22
C GLU A 221 -7.21 0.80 12.23
N GLU A 222 -6.24 -0.01 12.63
CA GLU A 222 -5.21 -0.55 11.74
C GLU A 222 -5.84 -1.38 10.61
N THR A 223 -6.85 -2.20 10.93
CA THR A 223 -7.56 -3.01 9.92
C THR A 223 -8.31 -2.15 8.91
N LYS A 224 -9.03 -1.12 9.37
CA LYS A 224 -9.70 -0.16 8.46
C LYS A 224 -8.68 0.51 7.54
N ARG A 225 -7.53 0.93 8.09
CA ARG A 225 -6.50 1.61 7.29
C ARG A 225 -5.80 0.67 6.31
N LEU A 226 -5.57 -0.57 6.69
CA LEU A 226 -5.08 -1.62 5.80
C LEU A 226 -6.05 -1.85 4.64
N ALA A 227 -7.35 -1.96 4.92
CA ALA A 227 -8.38 -2.15 3.90
C ALA A 227 -8.40 -1.01 2.89
N LEU A 228 -8.34 0.24 3.35
CA LEU A 228 -8.28 1.41 2.49
C LEU A 228 -6.98 1.53 1.71
N ALA A 229 -5.84 1.22 2.33
CA ALA A 229 -4.57 1.19 1.64
C ALA A 229 -4.55 0.12 0.54
N LEU A 230 -5.16 -1.04 0.78
CA LEU A 230 -5.33 -2.09 -0.22
C LEU A 230 -6.26 -1.64 -1.36
N PHE A 231 -7.37 -0.98 -1.05
CA PHE A 231 -8.24 -0.38 -2.06
C PHE A 231 -7.48 0.63 -2.94
N LYS A 232 -6.74 1.56 -2.31
CA LYS A 232 -5.90 2.54 -3.01
C LYS A 232 -4.80 1.85 -3.84
N ALA A 233 -4.21 0.76 -3.36
CA ALA A 233 -3.26 -0.04 -4.13
C ALA A 233 -3.92 -0.71 -5.36
N ASN A 234 -5.15 -1.20 -5.24
CA ASN A 234 -5.90 -1.74 -6.38
C ASN A 234 -6.16 -0.67 -7.46
N LEU A 235 -6.40 0.59 -7.06
CA LEU A 235 -6.48 1.71 -7.99
C LEU A 235 -5.13 2.01 -8.66
N LEU A 236 -4.04 2.06 -7.88
CA LEU A 236 -2.69 2.31 -8.39
C LEU A 236 -2.24 1.28 -9.43
N TYR A 237 -2.63 0.01 -9.25
CA TYR A 237 -2.30 -1.08 -10.17
C TYR A 237 -3.40 -1.38 -11.20
N ASN A 238 -4.50 -0.61 -11.18
CA ASN A 238 -5.66 -0.78 -12.05
C ASN A 238 -6.15 -2.25 -12.13
N THR A 239 -6.28 -2.91 -10.98
CA THR A 239 -6.59 -4.35 -10.94
C THR A 239 -8.06 -4.67 -11.25
N GLY A 240 -8.95 -3.70 -11.05
CA GLY A 240 -10.41 -3.83 -11.19
C GLY A 240 -11.07 -4.75 -10.16
N MET A 241 -10.38 -5.09 -9.06
CA MET A 241 -10.88 -6.11 -8.11
C MET A 241 -11.78 -5.58 -7.00
N LEU A 242 -11.74 -4.27 -6.72
CA LEU A 242 -12.52 -3.64 -5.67
C LEU A 242 -13.23 -2.41 -6.22
N ILE A 243 -14.47 -2.22 -5.80
CA ILE A 243 -15.26 -1.00 -6.01
C ILE A 243 -15.62 -0.38 -4.66
N ILE A 244 -16.05 0.88 -4.66
CA ILE A 244 -16.40 1.60 -3.43
C ILE A 244 -17.49 0.87 -2.62
N SER A 245 -18.44 0.22 -3.29
CA SER A 245 -19.50 -0.55 -2.64
C SER A 245 -18.99 -1.72 -1.81
N ASP A 246 -17.78 -2.23 -2.11
CA ASP A 246 -17.15 -3.31 -1.35
C ASP A 246 -16.61 -2.83 0.00
N LEU A 247 -16.42 -1.51 0.17
CA LEU A 247 -15.91 -0.89 1.41
C LEU A 247 -17.01 -0.78 2.48
N GLY A 248 -17.44 -1.92 2.99
CA GLY A 248 -18.38 -2.07 4.11
C GLY A 248 -17.76 -1.77 5.48
N ILE A 249 -16.85 -0.81 5.56
CA ILE A 249 -16.16 -0.35 6.77
C ILE A 249 -16.48 1.13 7.01
N PRO A 250 -16.53 1.60 8.27
CA PRO A 250 -16.65 3.02 8.59
C PRO A 250 -15.33 3.74 8.29
N LEU A 251 -15.40 5.07 8.17
CA LEU A 251 -14.18 5.87 8.06
C LEU A 251 -13.26 5.62 9.27
N PRO A 252 -11.95 5.53 9.06
CA PRO A 252 -10.97 5.56 10.15
C PRO A 252 -11.05 6.87 10.94
N ASP A 253 -10.53 6.85 12.16
CA ASP A 253 -10.38 8.05 12.99
C ASP A 253 -9.53 9.12 12.28
N GLY A 254 -9.91 10.39 12.36
CA GLY A 254 -9.24 11.49 11.65
C GLY A 254 -7.91 11.97 12.26
N GLY A 255 -7.24 11.15 13.09
CA GLY A 255 -5.97 11.49 13.74
C GLY A 255 -6.09 11.85 15.23
N TYR A 256 -7.28 12.23 15.70
CA TYR A 256 -7.45 12.67 17.09
C TYR A 256 -7.12 11.58 18.10
N LEU A 257 -7.64 10.37 17.91
CA LEU A 257 -7.27 9.22 18.74
C LEU A 257 -6.06 8.49 18.17
N TRP A 258 -5.94 8.43 16.84
CA TRP A 258 -4.89 7.69 16.15
C TRP A 258 -3.47 8.22 16.42
N ASP A 259 -3.31 9.54 16.57
CA ASP A 259 -2.01 10.16 16.85
C ASP A 259 -1.82 10.45 18.35
N ALA A 260 -2.61 9.82 19.23
CA ALA A 260 -2.49 10.04 20.67
C ALA A 260 -1.14 9.53 21.20
N PRO A 261 -0.31 10.39 21.83
CA PRO A 261 0.98 9.98 22.38
C PRO A 261 0.80 9.14 23.64
N GLY A 262 0.69 7.82 23.44
CA GLY A 262 0.64 6.83 24.50
C GLY A 262 -0.76 6.64 25.11
N SER A 263 -0.85 5.62 25.98
CA SER A 263 -2.12 5.13 26.52
C SER A 263 -2.90 6.17 27.33
N ARG A 264 -2.22 6.95 28.19
CA ARG A 264 -2.87 7.97 29.03
C ARG A 264 -3.62 9.01 28.19
N GLU A 265 -2.96 9.51 27.16
CA GLU A 265 -3.54 10.53 26.29
C GLU A 265 -4.66 9.96 25.42
N PHE A 266 -4.51 8.71 24.96
CA PHE A 266 -5.59 8.00 24.29
C PHE A 266 -6.86 7.95 25.14
N TYR A 267 -6.78 7.47 26.39
CA TYR A 267 -7.97 7.38 27.26
C TYR A 267 -8.58 8.76 27.53
N ARG A 268 -7.75 9.79 27.76
CA ARG A 268 -8.23 11.16 27.96
C ARG A 268 -9.04 11.65 26.76
N ARG A 269 -8.53 11.45 25.55
CA ARG A 269 -9.19 11.86 24.31
C ARG A 269 -10.44 11.04 24.03
N TYR A 270 -10.39 9.73 24.28
CA TYR A 270 -11.51 8.81 24.11
C TYR A 270 -12.69 9.20 25.01
N HIS A 271 -12.45 9.47 26.30
CA HIS A 271 -13.51 9.91 27.22
C HIS A 271 -14.15 11.22 26.77
N ALA A 272 -13.35 12.20 26.32
CA ALA A 272 -13.89 13.46 25.77
C ALA A 272 -14.75 13.23 24.50
N GLN A 273 -14.39 12.27 23.65
CA GLN A 273 -15.19 11.92 22.46
C GLN A 273 -16.52 11.24 22.81
N VAL A 274 -16.51 10.38 23.84
CA VAL A 274 -17.72 9.75 24.37
C VAL A 274 -18.66 10.78 24.98
N GLU A 275 -18.13 11.69 25.79
CA GLU A 275 -18.92 12.77 26.45
C GLU A 275 -19.55 13.74 25.45
N SER A 276 -18.89 13.98 24.31
CA SER A 276 -19.41 14.84 23.24
C SER A 276 -20.43 14.15 22.31
N GLY A 277 -20.64 12.83 22.45
CA GLY A 277 -21.58 12.08 21.62
C GLY A 277 -21.12 11.83 20.18
N THR A 278 -19.83 12.02 19.88
CA THR A 278 -19.26 11.99 18.51
C THR A 278 -18.88 10.57 18.07
N TYR A 279 -19.77 9.59 18.28
CA TYR A 279 -19.34 8.19 18.41
C TYR A 279 -19.45 7.31 17.16
N GLU A 280 -20.21 7.72 16.13
CA GLU A 280 -20.43 6.84 14.97
C GLU A 280 -20.15 7.52 13.64
N THR A 281 -19.06 7.09 13.01
CA THR A 281 -18.77 7.46 11.63
C THR A 281 -19.51 6.51 10.69
N PRO A 282 -20.25 7.03 9.68
CA PRO A 282 -20.98 6.19 8.74
C PRO A 282 -20.03 5.28 7.92
N LEU A 283 -20.58 4.18 7.42
CA LEU A 283 -19.88 3.30 6.46
C LEU A 283 -19.51 4.07 5.20
N ILE A 284 -18.33 3.83 4.65
CA ILE A 284 -17.84 4.49 3.44
C ILE A 284 -18.82 4.28 2.29
N CYS A 285 -19.26 3.04 2.05
CA CYS A 285 -20.25 2.76 1.02
C CYS A 285 -21.60 3.48 1.23
N ASN A 286 -21.96 3.81 2.47
CA ASN A 286 -23.17 4.58 2.78
C ASN A 286 -22.97 6.08 2.52
N ILE A 287 -21.80 6.63 2.83
CA ILE A 287 -21.45 8.03 2.51
C ILE A 287 -21.57 8.26 1.01
N PHE A 288 -20.98 7.39 0.19
CA PHE A 288 -21.04 7.51 -1.27
C PHE A 288 -22.46 7.35 -1.81
N ARG A 289 -23.25 6.43 -1.25
CA ARG A 289 -24.66 6.25 -1.65
C ARG A 289 -25.51 7.47 -1.31
N ASP A 290 -25.25 8.13 -0.17
CA ASP A 290 -25.93 9.36 0.22
C ASP A 290 -25.60 10.51 -0.74
N VAL A 291 -24.32 10.67 -1.07
CA VAL A 291 -23.87 11.67 -2.03
C VAL A 291 -24.47 11.43 -3.42
N GLN A 292 -24.48 10.19 -3.91
CA GLN A 292 -25.12 9.84 -5.19
C GLN A 292 -26.62 10.16 -5.23
N ARG A 293 -27.29 10.19 -4.07
CA ARG A 293 -28.70 10.57 -3.94
C ARG A 293 -28.91 12.09 -3.80
N GLY A 294 -27.84 12.89 -3.92
CA GLY A 294 -27.88 14.34 -3.80
C GLY A 294 -27.58 14.88 -2.40
N GLY A 295 -27.15 14.04 -1.46
CA GLY A 295 -26.72 14.46 -0.13
C GLY A 295 -25.39 15.22 -0.17
N GLN A 296 -25.33 16.42 0.42
CA GLN A 296 -24.11 17.25 0.39
C GLN A 296 -23.28 17.17 1.68
N GLY A 297 -23.87 16.74 2.80
CA GLY A 297 -23.25 16.84 4.13
C GLY A 297 -22.18 15.78 4.41
N LEU A 298 -22.42 14.52 4.05
CA LEU A 298 -21.51 13.42 4.40
C LEU A 298 -20.23 13.38 3.53
N GLY A 299 -20.28 13.92 2.30
CA GLY A 299 -19.12 13.99 1.42
C GLY A 299 -17.98 14.86 1.96
N LEU A 300 -18.29 15.84 2.82
CA LEU A 300 -17.28 16.67 3.48
C LEU A 300 -16.36 15.85 4.40
N LEU A 301 -16.83 14.73 4.94
CA LEU A 301 -16.03 13.83 5.78
C LEU A 301 -14.87 13.17 5.01
N LEU A 302 -14.94 13.12 3.68
CA LEU A 302 -13.85 12.62 2.84
C LEU A 302 -12.76 13.68 2.61
N GLN A 303 -13.06 14.95 2.86
CA GLN A 303 -12.17 16.09 2.66
C GLN A 303 -11.46 16.53 3.95
N THR A 304 -11.97 16.10 5.11
CA THR A 304 -11.39 16.48 6.42
C THR A 304 -10.05 15.81 6.70
N ASP A 305 -9.78 14.66 6.08
CA ASP A 305 -8.50 13.96 6.21
C ASP A 305 -7.76 13.97 4.87
N SER A 306 -6.57 14.58 4.87
CA SER A 306 -5.69 14.67 3.70
C SER A 306 -5.38 13.31 3.06
N TRP A 307 -5.34 12.23 3.85
CA TRP A 307 -5.11 10.89 3.33
C TRP A 307 -6.35 10.31 2.63
N LEU A 308 -7.55 10.70 3.04
CA LEU A 308 -8.81 10.24 2.44
C LEU A 308 -9.21 11.01 1.18
N GLY A 309 -8.49 12.07 0.82
CA GLY A 309 -8.80 12.90 -0.36
C GLY A 309 -8.92 12.11 -1.67
N PHE A 310 -8.25 10.95 -1.80
CA PHE A 310 -8.41 10.09 -2.99
C PHE A 310 -9.84 9.52 -3.12
N LEU A 311 -10.57 9.31 -2.01
CA LEU A 311 -11.96 8.90 -2.03
C LEU A 311 -12.85 10.00 -2.60
N ALA A 312 -12.56 11.27 -2.28
CA ALA A 312 -13.27 12.40 -2.88
C ALA A 312 -13.04 12.47 -4.40
N SER A 313 -11.83 12.19 -4.89
CA SER A 313 -11.58 12.11 -6.33
C SER A 313 -12.34 10.96 -7.01
N GLU A 314 -12.46 9.79 -6.36
CA GLU A 314 -13.25 8.68 -6.88
C GLU A 314 -14.76 8.96 -6.84
N GLN A 315 -15.22 9.80 -5.91
CA GLN A 315 -16.60 10.30 -5.84
C GLN A 315 -16.93 11.14 -7.09
N GLU A 316 -16.07 12.08 -7.46
CA GLU A 316 -16.26 12.92 -8.67
C GLU A 316 -16.33 12.08 -9.94
N ARG A 317 -15.47 11.06 -10.05
CA ARG A 317 -15.46 10.14 -11.20
C ARG A 317 -16.71 9.28 -11.31
N SER A 318 -17.32 8.93 -10.18
CA SER A 318 -18.53 8.09 -10.12
C SER A 318 -19.83 8.87 -10.32
N GLY A 319 -19.83 10.18 -10.06
CA GLY A 319 -21.01 11.06 -10.21
C GLY A 319 -21.12 11.75 -11.57
N GLY A 320 -20.10 11.66 -12.43
CA GLY A 320 -20.07 12.26 -13.76
C GLY A 320 -20.46 11.34 -14.92
N GLY A 321 -21.10 10.20 -14.63
CA GLY A 321 -21.55 9.20 -15.62
C GLY A 321 -23.06 9.23 -15.84
#